data_AF-A0A7X1GZD1-F1
#
_entry.id   AF-A0A7X1GZD1-F1
#
_cell.length_a   1.000
_cell.length_b   1.000
_cell.length_c   1.000
_cell.angle_alpha   90.00
_cell.angle_beta   90.00
_cell.angle_gamma   90.00
#
_symmetry.space_group_name_H-M   'P 1'
#
loop_
_entity.id
_entity.type
_entity.pdbx_description
1 polymer ?
#
loop_
_entity_poly.entity_id
_entity_poly.type
_entity_poly.pdbx_seq_one_letter_code
_entity_poly.pdbx_strand_id
1 'polypeptide(L)'
;MTPYELSRELHRDLSPIAPRLATALNRALVDIGEGSVLVGLPNGMSAGDQATFDERESIALQGAEPAAILARITQALVLLENHSSWRVIVDKGAGGQSGYLELLYTLFREPPSL
;
A
#
# COMPACT_ATOMS: atom_id res chain seq x y z
N MET A 1 7.44 -13.92 -6.98
CA MET A 1 7.71 -12.51 -7.33
C MET A 1 8.59 -11.93 -6.24
N THR A 2 9.66 -11.24 -6.59
CA THR A 2 10.51 -10.55 -5.61
C THR A 2 9.81 -9.28 -5.09
N PRO A 3 10.18 -8.75 -3.91
CA PRO A 3 9.62 -7.50 -3.39
C PRO A 3 9.78 -6.32 -4.37
N TYR A 4 10.90 -6.27 -5.10
CA TYR A 4 11.16 -5.25 -6.13
C TYR A 4 10.27 -5.43 -7.36
N GLU A 5 10.07 -6.65 -7.85
CA GLU A 5 9.14 -6.93 -8.96
C GLU A 5 7.70 -6.56 -8.57
N LEU A 6 7.27 -6.95 -7.37
CA LEU A 6 5.96 -6.63 -6.82
C LEU A 6 5.76 -5.12 -6.70
N SER A 7 6.74 -4.41 -6.13
CA SER A 7 6.69 -2.96 -6.02
C SER A 7 6.57 -2.28 -7.38
N ARG A 8 7.30 -2.76 -8.40
CA ARG A 8 7.22 -2.20 -9.75
C ARG A 8 5.85 -2.41 -10.39
N GLU A 9 5.26 -3.59 -10.21
CA GLU A 9 3.93 -3.91 -10.73
C GLU A 9 2.85 -3.05 -10.05
N LEU A 10 2.86 -2.99 -8.71
CA LEU A 10 1.96 -2.14 -7.94
C LEU A 10 2.11 -0.66 -8.32
N HIS A 11 3.34 -0.18 -8.51
CA HIS A 11 3.59 1.20 -8.90
C HIS A 11 3.03 1.51 -10.30
N ARG A 12 3.20 0.60 -11.27
CA ARG A 12 2.63 0.77 -12.62
C ARG A 12 1.10 0.89 -12.57
N ASP A 13 0.46 0.08 -11.74
CA ASP A 13 -0.99 -0.04 -11.71
C ASP A 13 -1.65 1.06 -10.88
N LEU A 14 -1.00 1.51 -9.79
CA LEU A 14 -1.55 2.48 -8.85
C LEU A 14 -1.10 3.92 -9.12
N SER A 15 0.09 4.19 -9.64
CA SER A 15 0.57 5.57 -9.81
C SER A 15 -0.35 6.49 -10.62
N PRO A 16 -1.09 6.01 -11.64
CA PRO A 16 -2.05 6.85 -12.36
C PRO A 16 -3.29 7.26 -11.55
N ILE A 17 -3.59 6.59 -10.44
CA ILE A 17 -4.85 6.77 -9.69
C ILE A 17 -4.66 7.08 -8.20
N ALA A 18 -3.63 6.53 -7.58
CA ALA A 18 -3.31 6.61 -6.17
C ALA A 18 -1.77 6.66 -5.98
N PRO A 19 -1.09 7.70 -6.51
CA PRO A 19 0.37 7.82 -6.46
C PRO A 19 0.97 7.80 -5.05
N ARG A 20 0.26 8.31 -4.03
CA ARG A 20 0.74 8.24 -2.64
C ARG A 20 0.66 6.83 -2.11
N LEU A 21 -0.42 6.09 -2.37
CA LEU A 21 -0.47 4.67 -2.05
C LEU A 21 0.66 3.88 -2.75
N ALA A 22 0.90 4.14 -4.05
CA ALA A 22 1.96 3.49 -4.80
C ALA A 22 3.35 3.71 -4.15
N THR A 23 3.61 4.94 -3.71
CA THR A 23 4.86 5.32 -3.02
C THR A 23 4.95 4.68 -1.64
N ALA A 24 3.85 4.67 -0.88
CA ALA A 24 3.77 4.03 0.42
C ALA A 24 4.06 2.52 0.34
N LEU A 25 3.51 1.84 -0.67
CA LEU A 25 3.76 0.42 -0.91
C LEU A 25 5.20 0.14 -1.34
N ASN A 26 5.83 1.01 -2.14
CA ASN A 26 7.25 0.91 -2.45
C ASN A 26 8.10 1.01 -1.17
N ARG A 27 7.85 2.02 -0.34
CA ARG A 27 8.52 2.16 0.96
C ARG A 27 8.31 0.94 1.86
N ALA A 28 7.07 0.44 1.92
CA ALA A 28 6.73 -0.75 2.70
C ALA A 28 7.53 -1.97 2.25
N LEU A 29 7.60 -2.23 0.95
CA LEU A 29 8.25 -3.43 0.40
C LEU A 29 9.77 -3.33 0.33
N VAL A 30 10.30 -2.17 -0.06
CA VAL A 30 11.70 -1.99 -0.44
C VAL A 30 12.54 -1.33 0.66
N ASP A 31 11.98 -0.36 1.37
CA ASP A 31 12.76 0.39 2.37
C ASP A 31 12.64 -0.24 3.76
N ILE A 32 11.44 -0.68 4.12
CA ILE A 32 11.10 -1.19 5.47
C ILE A 32 10.89 -2.71 5.46
N GLY A 33 10.59 -3.30 4.31
CA GLY A 33 10.11 -4.68 4.18
C GLY A 33 11.10 -5.65 3.59
N GLU A 34 10.57 -6.70 2.99
CA GLU A 34 11.31 -7.89 2.55
C GLU A 34 12.36 -7.60 1.47
N GLY A 35 12.27 -6.47 0.77
CA GLY A 35 13.25 -6.00 -0.21
C GLY A 35 14.39 -5.16 0.38
N SER A 36 14.29 -4.77 1.65
CA SER A 36 15.26 -3.90 2.30
C SER A 36 16.52 -4.65 2.70
N VAL A 37 17.69 -4.07 2.41
CA VAL A 37 18.99 -4.62 2.79
C VAL A 37 19.19 -4.58 4.32
N LEU A 38 18.46 -3.71 5.01
CA LEU A 38 18.53 -3.58 6.47
C LEU A 38 17.64 -4.59 7.20
N VAL A 39 16.73 -5.24 6.48
CA VAL A 39 15.77 -6.19 7.05
C VAL A 39 16.41 -7.58 7.14
N GLY A 40 16.54 -8.11 8.35
CA GLY A 40 17.24 -9.38 8.66
C GLY A 40 18.42 -9.24 9.63
N LEU A 41 18.70 -8.03 10.12
CA LEU A 41 19.68 -7.81 11.19
C LEU A 41 19.05 -8.06 12.58
N PRO A 42 19.79 -8.61 13.56
CA PRO A 42 19.24 -8.89 14.88
C PRO A 42 18.93 -7.59 15.65
N ASN A 43 17.75 -7.57 16.27
CA ASN A 43 17.12 -6.49 17.07
C ASN A 43 16.45 -5.35 16.28
N GLY A 44 15.13 -5.42 16.12
CA GLY A 44 14.27 -4.31 15.68
C GLY A 44 14.28 -4.02 14.18
N MET A 45 14.93 -4.88 13.38
CA MET A 45 14.98 -4.81 11.92
C MET A 45 14.73 -6.17 11.26
N SER A 46 14.02 -7.10 11.91
CA SER A 46 13.66 -8.38 11.29
C SER A 46 12.51 -8.20 10.30
N ALA A 47 12.45 -9.06 9.27
CA ALA A 47 11.29 -9.14 8.38
C ALA A 47 10.01 -9.48 9.17
N GLY A 48 10.13 -10.14 10.32
CA GLY A 48 9.02 -10.47 11.21
C GLY A 48 8.63 -9.37 12.21
N ASP A 49 9.32 -8.23 12.25
CA ASP A 49 8.98 -7.18 13.20
C ASP A 49 7.70 -6.44 12.78
N GLN A 50 6.89 -6.06 13.77
CA GLN A 50 5.70 -5.25 13.53
C GLN A 50 6.11 -3.88 13.01
N ALA A 51 5.54 -3.48 11.87
CA ALA A 51 5.64 -2.15 11.33
C ALA A 51 4.23 -1.66 10.99
N THR A 52 3.93 -0.40 11.31
CA THR A 52 2.68 0.24 10.96
C THR A 52 2.91 1.71 10.64
N PHE A 53 2.25 2.23 9.61
CA PHE A 53 2.24 3.65 9.30
C PHE A 53 1.02 4.01 8.45
N ASP A 54 0.64 5.29 8.55
CA ASP A 54 -0.49 5.84 7.84
C ASP A 54 -0.06 6.70 6.65
N GLU A 55 -0.88 6.70 5.60
CA GLU A 55 -0.78 7.63 4.47
C GLU A 55 -2.17 8.13 4.08
N ARG A 56 -2.28 9.41 3.73
CA ARG A 56 -3.53 10.05 3.28
C ARG A 56 -3.42 10.49 1.84
N GLU A 57 -4.49 10.33 1.08
CA GLU A 57 -4.53 10.72 -0.32
C GLU A 57 -5.87 11.31 -0.72
N SER A 58 -5.81 12.40 -1.49
CA SER A 58 -6.96 13.02 -2.14
C SER A 58 -6.88 12.73 -3.64
N ILE A 59 -7.84 11.97 -4.16
CA ILE A 59 -7.86 11.53 -5.56
C ILE A 59 -8.92 12.34 -6.29
N ALA A 60 -8.51 13.11 -7.30
CA ALA A 60 -9.44 13.78 -8.20
C ALA A 60 -10.18 12.76 -9.06
N LEU A 61 -11.51 12.75 -9.01
CA LEU A 61 -12.34 11.79 -9.72
C LEU A 61 -12.33 12.01 -11.24
N GLN A 62 -12.23 13.27 -11.70
CA GLN A 62 -12.22 13.63 -13.13
C GLN A 62 -13.33 12.95 -13.98
N GLY A 63 -14.51 12.73 -13.38
CA GLY A 63 -15.63 12.05 -14.03
C GLY A 63 -15.62 10.53 -13.91
N ALA A 64 -14.61 9.93 -13.27
CA ALA A 64 -14.60 8.53 -12.88
C ALA A 64 -15.45 8.31 -11.62
N GLU A 65 -16.12 7.16 -11.57
CA GLU A 65 -16.87 6.74 -10.40
C GLU A 65 -15.92 6.34 -9.26
N PRO A 66 -16.13 6.80 -8.01
CA PRO A 66 -15.31 6.41 -6.86
C PRO A 66 -15.17 4.90 -6.70
N ALA A 67 -16.23 4.15 -7.03
CA ALA A 67 -16.23 2.69 -6.98
C ALA A 67 -15.22 2.04 -7.93
N ALA A 68 -15.00 2.62 -9.12
CA ALA A 68 -14.04 2.10 -10.09
C ALA A 68 -12.59 2.30 -9.61
N ILE A 69 -12.30 3.44 -8.97
CA ILE A 69 -10.99 3.71 -8.38
C ILE A 69 -10.72 2.73 -7.23
N LEU A 70 -11.71 2.55 -6.34
CA LEU A 70 -11.59 1.60 -5.22
C LEU A 70 -11.40 0.16 -5.70
N ALA A 71 -12.11 -0.27 -6.75
CA ALA A 71 -11.95 -1.61 -7.31
C ALA A 71 -10.51 -1.85 -7.81
N ARG A 72 -9.90 -0.85 -8.48
CA ARG A 72 -8.50 -0.94 -8.91
C ARG A 72 -7.52 -0.98 -7.73
N ILE A 73 -7.76 -0.16 -6.70
CA ILE A 73 -6.97 -0.20 -5.47
C ILE A 73 -7.07 -1.59 -4.83
N THR A 74 -8.28 -2.11 -4.63
CA THR A 74 -8.51 -3.44 -4.05
C THR A 74 -7.80 -4.54 -4.84
N GLN A 75 -7.83 -4.51 -6.17
CA GLN A 75 -7.15 -5.49 -7.00
C GLN A 75 -5.63 -5.47 -6.80
N ALA A 76 -5.03 -4.28 -6.70
CA ALA A 76 -3.61 -4.13 -6.38
C ALA A 76 -3.29 -4.63 -4.96
N LEU A 77 -4.17 -4.38 -3.99
CA LEU A 77 -3.99 -4.88 -2.62
C LEU A 77 -4.07 -6.40 -2.56
N VAL A 78 -4.96 -7.06 -3.32
CA VAL A 78 -4.96 -8.53 -3.42
C VAL A 78 -3.62 -9.06 -3.94
N LEU A 79 -3.02 -8.38 -4.94
CA LEU A 79 -1.71 -8.77 -5.46
C LEU A 79 -0.62 -8.63 -4.38
N LEU A 80 -0.62 -7.51 -3.65
CA LEU A 80 0.27 -7.27 -2.50
C LEU A 80 0.13 -8.39 -1.47
N GLU A 81 -1.10 -8.75 -1.11
CA GLU A 81 -1.37 -9.68 -0.03
C GLU A 81 -0.92 -11.11 -0.33
N ASN A 82 -1.01 -11.51 -1.60
CA ASN A 82 -0.58 -12.83 -2.07
C ASN A 82 0.95 -12.99 -2.14
N HIS A 83 1.70 -11.89 -2.07
CA HIS A 83 3.15 -11.90 -2.32
C HIS A 83 3.98 -11.19 -1.24
N SER A 84 3.35 -10.69 -0.18
CA SER A 84 4.03 -10.01 0.93
C SER A 84 3.31 -10.20 2.26
N SER A 85 4.01 -9.90 3.35
CA SER A 85 3.47 -9.84 4.71
C SER A 85 2.73 -8.53 5.02
N TRP A 86 2.71 -7.60 4.07
CA TRP A 86 2.03 -6.32 4.23
C TRP A 86 0.54 -6.42 3.94
N ARG A 87 -0.23 -5.66 4.71
CA ARG A 87 -1.66 -5.46 4.62
C ARG A 87 -1.97 -3.97 4.63
N VAL A 88 -3.09 -3.60 4.03
CA VAL A 88 -3.54 -2.20 3.97
C VAL A 88 -5.02 -2.12 4.33
N ILE A 89 -5.34 -1.34 5.37
CA ILE A 89 -6.71 -0.90 5.62
C ILE A 89 -6.94 0.38 4.82
N VAL A 90 -8.07 0.45 4.11
CA VAL A 90 -8.48 1.61 3.31
C VAL A 90 -9.74 2.21 3.89
N ASP A 91 -9.62 3.37 4.53
CA ASP A 91 -10.73 4.13 5.06
C ASP A 91 -11.09 5.30 4.14
N LYS A 92 -12.39 5.53 3.96
CA LYS A 92 -12.88 6.73 3.26
C LYS A 92 -12.92 7.91 4.22
N GLY A 93 -12.29 9.02 3.85
CA GLY A 93 -12.35 10.26 4.61
C GLY A 93 -13.78 10.82 4.70
N ALA A 94 -14.10 11.47 5.81
CA ALA A 94 -15.43 12.03 6.08
C ALA A 94 -15.77 13.30 5.26
N GLY A 95 -14.82 13.82 4.48
CA GLY A 95 -14.97 15.07 3.73
C GLY A 95 -14.98 14.84 2.23
N GLY A 96 -16.07 14.29 1.68
CA GLY A 96 -16.26 14.21 0.23
C GLY A 96 -16.54 15.60 -0.34
N GLN A 97 -15.51 16.37 -0.68
CA GLN A 97 -15.69 17.49 -1.59
C GLN A 97 -16.13 16.92 -2.95
N SER A 98 -17.17 17.48 -3.55
CA SER A 98 -17.66 17.05 -4.86
C SER A 98 -16.50 17.02 -5.87
N GLY A 99 -16.21 15.84 -6.44
CA GLY A 99 -15.12 15.64 -7.40
C GLY A 99 -13.83 15.06 -6.83
N TYR A 100 -13.73 14.83 -5.52
CA TYR A 100 -12.57 14.19 -4.88
C TYR A 100 -12.97 12.97 -4.03
N LEU A 101 -12.07 12.00 -3.96
CA LEU A 101 -12.14 10.85 -3.06
C LEU A 101 -10.97 10.94 -2.07
N GLU A 102 -11.31 11.19 -0.81
CA GLU A 102 -10.35 11.18 0.30
C GLU A 102 -10.18 9.76 0.85
N LEU A 103 -8.95 9.28 0.92
CA LEU A 103 -8.61 7.97 1.44
C LEU A 103 -7.53 8.08 2.52
N LEU A 104 -7.67 7.27 3.55
CA LEU A 104 -6.65 6.99 4.57
C LEU A 104 -6.24 5.53 4.41
N TYR A 105 -4.94 5.31 4.30
CA TYR A 105 -4.32 4.01 4.22
C TYR A 105 -3.55 3.75 5.50
N THR A 106 -3.87 2.66 6.20
CA THR A 106 -3.03 2.16 7.28
C THR A 106 -2.32 0.92 6.77
N LEU A 107 -1.01 1.04 6.56
CA LEU A 107 -0.15 -0.05 6.12
C LEU A 107 0.45 -0.72 7.34
N PHE A 108 0.32 -2.02 7.45
CA PHE A 108 0.89 -2.78 8.56
C PHE A 108 1.40 -4.13 8.11
N ARG A 109 2.35 -4.66 8.87
CA ARG A 109 2.89 -6.00 8.66
C ARG A 109 2.24 -6.97 9.61
N GLU A 110 1.66 -8.03 9.06
CA GLU A 110 1.24 -9.18 9.86
C GLU A 110 2.44 -10.14 10.01
N PRO A 111 2.78 -10.57 11.25
CA PRO A 111 3.69 -11.68 11.40
C PRO A 111 3.08 -12.93 10.72
N PRO A 112 3.90 -13.81 10.12
CA PRO A 112 3.39 -15.06 9.59
C PRO A 112 2.64 -15.82 10.69
N SER A 113 1.39 -16.21 10.41
CA SER A 113 0.57 -17.02 11.30
C SER A 113 1.33 -18.30 11.66
N LEU A 114 1.57 -18.52 12.96
CA LEU A 114 2.18 -19.74 13.51
C LEU A 114 1.29 -20.97 13.30
#